data_AF-A0A7K0HRX3-F1
#
_entry.id   AF-A0A7K0HRX3-F1
#
_cell.length_a   1.000
_cell.length_b   1.000
_cell.length_c   1.000
_cell.angle_alpha   90.00
_cell.angle_beta   90.00
_cell.angle_gamma   90.00
#
_symmetry.space_group_name_H-M   'P 1'
#
loop_
_entity.id
_entity.type
_entity.pdbx_description
1 polymer ?
#
loop_
_entity_poly.entity_id
_entity_poly.type
_entity_poly.pdbx_seq_one_letter_code
_entity_poly.pdbx_strand_id
1 'polypeptide(L)'
;MYVCKELIGEYKAVVQRPKLKKYIREKDVLDTLELMSLYCFCVDIEKPAVSPIRDVKDLYLLSLADTIPADYIISGDKDLLVLS
;
A
#
# COMPACT_ATOMS: atom_id res chain seq x y z
N MET A 1 0.32 7.97 9.99
CA MET A 1 -0.04 6.93 9.00
C MET A 1 1.26 6.30 8.52
N TYR A 2 1.26 5.02 8.16
CA TYR A 2 2.47 4.32 7.74
C TYR A 2 2.29 3.74 6.35
N VAL A 3 3.36 3.72 5.59
CA VAL A 3 3.44 3.17 4.23
C VAL A 3 4.76 2.42 4.07
N CYS A 4 4.89 1.60 3.03
CA CYS A 4 6.15 0.95 2.67
C CYS A 4 6.51 1.19 1.20
N LYS A 5 7.72 0.80 0.83
CA LYS A 5 8.25 0.97 -0.53
C LYS A 5 7.44 0.18 -1.56
N GLU A 6 6.98 -1.02 -1.20
CA GLU A 6 6.15 -1.90 -2.03
C GLU A 6 4.83 -1.21 -2.38
N LEU A 7 4.14 -0.62 -1.40
CA LEU A 7 2.90 0.12 -1.61
C LEU A 7 3.12 1.31 -2.57
N ILE A 8 4.17 2.10 -2.35
CA ILE A 8 4.49 3.26 -3.19
C ILE A 8 4.84 2.81 -4.62
N GLY A 9 5.59 1.71 -4.76
CA GLY A 9 5.95 1.11 -6.04
C GLY A 9 4.74 0.59 -6.79
N GLU A 10 3.86 -0.14 -6.10
CA GLU A 10 2.61 -0.63 -6.66
C GLU A 10 1.72 0.52 -7.11
N TYR A 11 1.51 1.53 -6.27
CA TYR A 11 0.73 2.70 -6.62
C TYR A 11 1.24 3.34 -7.91
N LYS A 12 2.55 3.59 -8.01
CA LYS A 12 3.19 4.14 -9.23
C LYS A 12 2.96 3.24 -10.44
N ALA A 13 3.06 1.92 -10.30
CA ALA A 13 2.81 0.99 -11.39
C ALA A 13 1.32 0.97 -11.82
N VAL A 14 0.40 1.02 -10.86
CA VAL A 14 -1.05 0.99 -11.08
C VAL A 14 -1.52 2.23 -11.83
N VAL A 15 -1.13 3.42 -11.38
CA VAL A 15 -1.58 4.69 -12.00
C VAL A 15 -1.09 4.85 -13.45
N GLN A 16 0.01 4.18 -13.82
CA GLN A 16 0.53 4.19 -15.18
C GLN A 16 -0.16 3.19 -16.12
N ARG A 17 -1.04 2.29 -15.61
CA ARG A 17 -1.74 1.31 -16.45
C ARG A 17 -2.61 2.03 -17.50
N PRO A 18 -2.61 1.61 -18.78
CA PRO A 18 -3.35 2.31 -19.85
C PRO A 18 -4.84 2.54 -19.56
N LYS A 19 -5.48 1.62 -18.84
CA LYS A 19 -6.89 1.73 -18.44
C LYS A 19 -7.17 2.90 -17.49
N LEU A 20 -6.19 3.23 -16.63
CA LEU A 20 -6.30 4.26 -15.58
C LEU A 20 -5.65 5.58 -16.00
N LYS A 21 -4.54 5.53 -16.73
CA LYS A 21 -3.78 6.71 -17.17
C LYS A 21 -4.62 7.72 -17.96
N LYS A 22 -5.67 7.28 -18.66
CA LYS A 22 -6.61 8.17 -19.37
C LYS A 22 -7.53 8.99 -18.46
N TYR A 23 -7.64 8.62 -17.19
CA TYR A 23 -8.52 9.28 -16.20
C TYR A 23 -7.73 10.01 -15.10
N ILE A 24 -6.49 9.60 -14.86
CA ILE A 24 -5.66 10.14 -13.79
C ILE A 24 -4.66 11.12 -14.40
N ARG A 25 -4.67 12.38 -13.95
CA ARG A 25 -3.69 13.37 -14.40
C ARG A 25 -2.38 13.13 -13.65
N GLU A 26 -1.26 13.40 -14.32
CA GLU A 26 0.06 13.29 -13.72
C GLU A 26 0.21 14.15 -12.46
N LYS A 27 -0.36 15.36 -12.47
CA LYS A 27 -0.40 16.24 -11.31
C LYS A 27 -1.06 15.57 -10.08
N ASP A 28 -2.17 14.87 -10.28
CA ASP A 28 -2.89 14.21 -9.17
C ASP A 28 -2.04 13.09 -8.54
N VAL A 29 -1.24 12.40 -9.36
CA VAL A 29 -0.27 11.38 -8.89
C VAL A 29 0.84 12.02 -8.07
N LEU A 30 1.41 13.13 -8.55
CA LEU A 30 2.47 13.85 -7.87
C LEU A 30 2.00 14.45 -6.55
N ASP A 31 0.85 15.13 -6.57
CA ASP A 31 0.24 15.73 -5.38
C ASP A 31 -0.05 14.62 -4.33
N THR A 32 -0.51 13.43 -4.75
CA THR A 32 -0.71 12.28 -3.84
C THR A 32 0.60 11.78 -3.23
N LEU A 33 1.67 11.64 -4.02
CA LEU A 33 2.97 11.20 -3.53
C LEU A 33 3.60 12.22 -2.56
N GLU A 34 3.39 13.51 -2.80
CA GLU A 34 3.80 14.58 -1.89
C GLU A 34 3.01 14.55 -0.59
N LEU A 35 1.69 14.32 -0.64
CA LEU A 35 0.91 14.13 0.58
C LEU A 35 1.38 12.91 1.38
N MET A 36 1.70 11.80 0.71
CA MET A 36 2.27 10.63 1.39
C MET A 36 3.62 10.96 2.04
N SER A 37 4.50 11.73 1.39
CA SER A 37 5.80 12.08 1.98
C SER A 37 5.68 13.04 3.17
N LEU A 38 4.65 13.90 3.19
CA LEU A 38 4.41 14.85 4.27
C LEU A 38 3.73 14.21 5.49
N TYR A 39 2.83 13.26 5.29
CA TYR A 39 1.94 12.75 6.35
C TYR A 39 2.16 11.27 6.72
N CYS A 40 2.96 10.52 5.96
CA CYS A 40 3.23 9.12 6.23
C CYS A 40 4.69 8.88 6.64
N PHE A 41 4.87 7.94 7.56
CA PHE A 41 6.17 7.34 7.82
C PHE A 41 6.37 6.17 6.86
N CYS A 42 7.41 6.24 6.04
CA CYS A 42 7.81 5.13 5.18
C CYS A 42 8.68 4.16 5.99
N VAL A 43 8.22 2.92 6.11
CA VAL A 43 8.87 1.87 6.90
C VAL A 43 9.33 0.76 5.97
N ASP A 44 10.54 0.26 6.24
CA ASP A 44 11.07 -0.92 5.57
C ASP A 44 10.54 -2.18 6.26
N ILE A 45 10.00 -3.11 5.47
CA ILE A 45 9.48 -4.37 5.98
C ILE A 45 10.66 -5.26 6.35
N GLU A 46 10.76 -5.64 7.62
CA GLU A 46 11.87 -6.47 8.10
C GLU A 46 11.65 -7.95 7.78
N LYS A 47 10.41 -8.42 7.87
CA LYS A 47 10.05 -9.82 7.67
C LYS A 47 8.74 -9.93 6.89
N PRO A 48 8.73 -10.67 5.77
CA PRO A 48 7.50 -10.92 5.04
C PRO A 48 6.57 -11.84 5.86
N ALA A 49 5.31 -11.46 5.95
CA ALA A 49 4.23 -12.29 6.45
C ALA A 49 4.02 -13.49 5.51
N VAL A 50 3.64 -14.61 6.09
CA VAL A 50 3.30 -15.84 5.35
C VAL A 50 1.84 -16.16 5.61
N SER A 51 1.04 -16.20 4.56
CA SER A 51 -0.36 -16.63 4.65
C SER A 51 -0.72 -17.54 3.47
N PRO A 52 -1.25 -18.76 3.71
CA PRO A 52 -1.62 -19.68 2.64
C PRO A 52 -2.96 -19.32 1.96
N ILE A 53 -3.69 -18.33 2.49
CA ILE A 53 -5.04 -17.97 2.03
C ILE A 53 -5.06 -16.62 1.29
N ARG A 54 -4.07 -15.75 1.54
CA ARG A 54 -4.06 -14.38 0.97
C ARG A 54 -3.22 -14.30 -0.32
N ASP A 55 -3.57 -13.34 -1.17
CA ASP A 55 -2.79 -13.04 -2.37
C ASP A 55 -1.36 -12.65 -1.96
N VAL A 56 -0.39 -13.27 -2.62
CA VAL A 56 1.04 -13.04 -2.39
C VAL A 56 1.40 -11.57 -2.58
N LYS A 57 0.67 -10.86 -3.44
CA LYS A 57 0.90 -9.44 -3.70
C LYS A 57 0.48 -8.54 -2.55
N ASP A 58 -0.49 -8.93 -1.72
CA ASP A 58 -0.95 -8.11 -0.60
C ASP A 58 -0.26 -8.45 0.72
N LEU A 59 0.58 -9.50 0.74
CA LEU A 59 1.31 -9.91 1.94
C LEU A 59 2.20 -8.80 2.52
N TYR A 60 2.67 -7.86 1.70
CA TYR A 60 3.46 -6.73 2.18
C TYR A 60 2.66 -5.83 3.15
N LEU A 61 1.33 -5.74 3.00
CA LEU A 61 0.48 -4.95 3.90
C LEU A 61 0.38 -5.60 5.29
N LEU A 62 0.26 -6.92 5.34
CA LEU A 62 0.34 -7.68 6.60
C LEU A 62 1.72 -7.56 7.23
N SER A 63 2.76 -7.74 6.41
CA SER A 63 4.15 -7.63 6.85
C SER A 63 4.45 -6.25 7.45
N LEU A 64 3.89 -5.19 6.85
CA LEU A 64 3.99 -3.84 7.37
C LEU A 64 3.27 -3.74 8.73
N ALA A 65 2.02 -4.19 8.83
CA ALA A 65 1.26 -4.17 10.08
C ALA A 65 1.87 -5.02 11.22
N ASP A 66 2.66 -6.04 10.89
CA ASP A 66 3.45 -6.79 11.87
C ASP A 66 4.74 -6.04 12.26
N THR A 67 5.37 -5.36 11.30
CA THR A 67 6.64 -4.61 11.51
C THR A 67 6.42 -3.38 12.38
N ILE A 68 5.35 -2.64 12.12
CA ILE A 68 4.84 -1.59 12.99
C ILE A 68 3.64 -2.17 13.69
N PRO A 69 3.66 -2.51 14.98
CA PRO A 69 2.54 -3.17 15.65
C PRO A 69 1.29 -2.28 15.60
N ALA A 70 0.56 -2.35 14.49
CA ALA A 70 -0.43 -1.37 14.09
C ALA A 70 -1.80 -1.92 14.45
N ASP A 71 -2.63 -1.09 15.06
CA ASP A 71 -3.96 -1.52 15.50
C ASP A 71 -4.94 -1.73 14.34
N TYR A 72 -4.70 -1.09 13.19
CA TYR A 72 -5.62 -1.11 12.04
C TYR A 72 -4.92 -1.08 10.69
N ILE A 73 -5.48 -1.81 9.73
CA ILE A 73 -5.15 -1.71 8.30
C ILE A 73 -6.31 -0.98 7.60
N ILE A 74 -5.99 0.10 6.88
CA ILE A 74 -6.96 0.82 6.04
C ILE A 74 -6.81 0.29 4.60
N SER A 75 -7.79 -0.46 4.12
CA SER A 75 -7.81 -0.99 2.75
C SER A 75 -9.18 -0.88 2.10
N GLY A 76 -9.19 -0.70 0.78
CA GLY A 76 -10.39 -0.84 -0.05
C GLY A 76 -10.67 -2.28 -0.47
N ASP A 77 -9.74 -3.20 -0.20
CA ASP A 77 -9.92 -4.64 -0.43
C ASP A 77 -10.72 -5.27 0.70
N LYS A 78 -11.81 -5.94 0.33
CA LYS A 78 -12.71 -6.60 1.28
C LYS A 78 -12.11 -7.88 1.85
N ASP A 79 -11.20 -8.53 1.15
CA ASP A 79 -10.54 -9.75 1.61
C ASP A 79 -9.49 -9.44 2.70
N LEU A 80 -9.02 -8.20 2.76
CA LEU A 80 -8.17 -7.71 3.85
C LEU A 80 -8.97 -7.35 5.12
N LEU A 81 -10.30 -7.18 5.05
CA LEU A 81 -11.18 -6.84 6.18
C LEU A 81 -11.54 -8.03 7.09
N VAL A 82 -11.19 -9.27 6.71
CA VAL A 82 -11.58 -10.48 7.45
C VAL A 82 -10.76 -10.71 8.73
N LEU A 83 -9.86 -9.79 9.09
CA LEU A 83 -9.12 -9.82 10.35
C LEU A 83 -9.26 -8.49 11.09
N SER A 84 -10.44 -8.29 11.67
CA SER A 84 -10.68 -7.41 12.81
C SER A 84 -11.46 -8.18 13.85
#